data_AF-A0A3M1XLX7-F1
#
_entry.id   AF-A0A3M1XLX7-F1
#
_cell.length_a   1.000
_cell.length_b   1.000
_cell.length_c   1.000
_cell.angle_alpha   90.00
_cell.angle_beta   90.00
_cell.angle_gamma   90.00
#
_symmetry.space_group_name_H-M   'P 1'
#
loop_
_entity.id
_entity.type
_entity.pdbx_description
1 polymer ?
#
loop_
_entity_poly.entity_id
_entity_poly.type
_entity_poly.pdbx_seq_one_letter_code
_entity_poly.pdbx_strand_id
1 'polypeptide(L)'
;MQTLIDLLSHRYLVLNRVAESVFDVPAPACHQRLRSRVQRRHRFAVEDYKTIRKEVLAFSRRLDRMAGKLEAAQASDKPADWKALMHHPWLNLKEVLVDAGAPLGLGYAQAYDRLRLRAAPPEVLIRGVAATCRDFAAWLRAQLEAAQVERKTYVFSAGRGGASHRRGAGKK
;
A
#
# COMPACT_ATOMS: atom_id res chain seq x y z
N MET A 1 15.69 3.02 -0.03
CA MET A 1 14.63 2.02 0.12
C MET A 1 13.78 2.06 -1.14
N GLN A 2 14.18 1.31 -2.16
CA GLN A 2 13.45 1.27 -3.44
C GLN A 2 12.11 0.53 -3.23
N THR A 3 12.08 -0.46 -2.34
CA THR A 3 10.86 -1.20 -1.99
C THR A 3 9.71 -0.31 -1.49
N LEU A 4 9.98 0.70 -0.66
CA LEU A 4 8.93 1.63 -0.21
C LEU A 4 8.41 2.51 -1.34
N ILE A 5 9.27 2.84 -2.30
CA ILE A 5 8.90 3.63 -3.47
C ILE A 5 7.97 2.79 -4.35
N ASP A 6 8.33 1.53 -4.60
CA ASP A 6 7.54 0.60 -5.38
C ASP A 6 6.19 0.33 -4.71
N LEU A 7 6.20 0.16 -3.37
CA LEU A 7 4.99 0.05 -2.54
C LEU A 7 4.04 1.22 -2.78
N LEU A 8 4.53 2.45 -2.59
CA LEU A 8 3.71 3.66 -2.66
C LEU A 8 3.28 4.01 -4.11
N SER A 9 3.94 3.43 -5.11
CA SER A 9 3.63 3.63 -6.53
C SER A 9 2.67 2.58 -7.09
N HIS A 10 2.20 1.64 -6.27
CA HIS A 10 1.29 0.59 -6.73
C HIS A 10 -0.03 1.18 -7.24
N ARG A 11 -0.51 0.71 -8.41
CA ARG A 11 -1.70 1.27 -9.07
C ARG A 11 -3.00 1.18 -8.26
N TYR A 12 -3.09 0.22 -7.35
CA TYR A 12 -4.22 0.07 -6.43
C TYR A 12 -4.21 1.06 -5.26
N LEU A 13 -3.14 1.85 -5.09
CA LEU A 13 -3.09 2.91 -4.09
C LEU A 13 -3.47 4.25 -4.69
N VAL A 14 -4.34 4.97 -3.98
CA VAL A 14 -4.53 6.40 -4.20
C VAL A 14 -3.45 7.15 -3.41
N LEU A 15 -2.31 7.41 -4.07
CA LEU A 15 -1.11 7.96 -3.43
C LEU A 15 -1.38 9.21 -2.59
N ASN A 16 -2.21 10.14 -3.08
CA ASN A 16 -2.53 11.38 -2.36
C ASN A 16 -3.18 11.10 -0.99
N ARG A 17 -4.05 10.10 -0.90
CA ARG A 17 -4.77 9.74 0.34
C ARG A 17 -3.87 8.99 1.32
N VAL A 18 -2.94 8.19 0.80
CA VAL A 18 -1.87 7.58 1.62
C VAL A 18 -0.98 8.68 2.19
N ALA A 19 -0.58 9.65 1.37
CA ALA A 19 0.27 10.75 1.78
C ALA A 19 -0.38 11.60 2.89
N GLU A 20 -1.64 11.99 2.71
CA GLU A 20 -2.42 12.72 3.73
C GLU A 20 -2.43 11.97 5.06
N SER A 21 -2.68 10.66 5.05
CA SER A 21 -2.76 9.87 6.28
C SER A 21 -1.40 9.60 6.94
N VAL A 22 -0.32 9.56 6.17
CA VAL A 22 1.03 9.26 6.68
C VAL A 22 1.71 10.50 7.24
N PHE A 23 1.50 11.67 6.63
CA PHE A 23 2.26 12.87 6.99
C PHE A 23 1.42 13.94 7.66
N ASP A 24 0.10 13.78 7.77
CA ASP A 24 -0.82 14.74 8.39
C ASP A 24 -0.69 16.16 7.79
N VAL A 25 -0.49 16.22 6.46
CA VAL A 25 -0.37 17.47 5.69
C VAL A 25 -1.34 17.45 4.51
N PRO A 26 -2.03 18.57 4.18
CA PRO A 26 -2.92 18.66 3.03
C PRO A 26 -2.25 18.34 1.68
N ALA A 27 -3.05 17.76 0.77
CA ALA A 27 -2.67 17.01 -0.43
C ALA A 27 -1.52 17.54 -1.33
N PRO A 28 -1.41 18.85 -1.66
CA PRO A 28 -0.47 19.30 -2.68
C PRO A 28 1.00 19.25 -2.22
N ALA A 29 1.26 19.63 -0.96
CA ALA A 29 2.59 19.61 -0.37
C ALA A 29 3.06 18.18 -0.06
N CYS A 30 2.11 17.30 0.24
CA CYS A 30 2.36 15.90 0.54
C CYS A 30 2.77 15.11 -0.70
N HIS A 31 2.09 15.35 -1.84
CA HIS A 31 2.45 14.74 -3.12
C HIS A 31 3.85 15.18 -3.58
N GLN A 32 4.23 16.46 -3.46
CA GLN A 32 5.61 16.88 -3.80
C GLN A 32 6.66 16.29 -2.85
N ARG A 33 6.41 16.23 -1.53
CA ARG A 33 7.34 15.60 -0.57
C ARG A 33 7.51 14.12 -0.83
N LEU A 34 6.42 13.39 -1.01
CA LEU A 34 6.42 11.94 -1.26
C LEU A 34 6.99 11.64 -2.65
N ARG A 35 6.63 12.42 -3.68
CA ARG A 35 7.20 12.33 -5.04
C ARG A 35 8.67 12.73 -5.09
N SER A 36 9.14 13.72 -4.34
CA SER A 36 10.58 14.07 -4.26
C SER A 36 11.40 12.99 -3.55
N ARG A 37 10.82 12.32 -2.56
CA ARG A 37 11.40 11.18 -1.84
C ARG A 37 11.37 9.90 -2.70
N VAL A 38 10.33 9.73 -3.51
CA VAL A 38 10.18 8.68 -4.54
C VAL A 38 11.13 8.93 -5.72
N GLN A 39 11.39 10.16 -6.10
CA GLN A 39 12.30 10.55 -7.19
C GLN A 39 13.79 10.61 -6.77
N ARG A 40 14.20 9.74 -5.84
CA ARG A 40 15.61 9.39 -5.54
C ARG A 40 16.50 10.46 -4.88
N ARG A 41 16.00 11.64 -4.49
CA ARG A 41 16.85 12.71 -3.90
C ARG A 41 16.94 12.74 -2.37
N HIS A 42 15.99 12.14 -1.64
CA HIS A 42 15.99 12.15 -0.18
C HIS A 42 15.69 10.77 0.41
N ARG A 43 16.52 10.32 1.35
CA ARG A 43 16.28 9.08 2.11
C ARG A 43 15.01 9.21 2.96
N PHE A 44 14.20 8.16 3.04
CA PHE A 44 13.09 8.09 4.01
C PHE A 44 13.66 8.13 5.43
N ALA A 45 13.11 8.99 6.29
CA ALA A 45 13.49 8.96 7.70
C ALA A 45 12.93 7.70 8.36
N VAL A 46 13.57 7.27 9.45
CA VAL A 46 13.14 6.08 10.21
C VAL A 46 11.71 6.24 10.74
N GLU A 47 11.34 7.44 11.17
CA GLU A 47 9.98 7.72 11.66
C GLU A 47 8.95 7.67 10.53
N ASP A 48 9.27 8.18 9.33
CA ASP A 48 8.40 8.06 8.16
C ASP A 48 8.14 6.58 7.83
N TYR A 49 9.18 5.74 7.87
CA TYR A 49 9.05 4.30 7.66
C TYR A 49 8.14 3.64 8.70
N LYS A 50 8.28 3.99 9.99
CA LYS A 50 7.42 3.44 11.06
C LYS A 50 5.97 3.80 10.83
N THR A 51 5.68 5.05 10.47
CA THR A 51 4.32 5.51 10.18
C THR A 51 3.75 4.80 8.95
N ILE A 52 4.48 4.79 7.83
CA ILE A 52 4.10 4.06 6.61
C ILE A 52 3.80 2.59 6.92
N ARG A 53 4.69 1.92 7.67
CA ARG A 53 4.51 0.52 8.03
C ARG A 53 3.24 0.29 8.85
N LYS A 54 2.98 1.11 9.86
CA LYS A 54 1.77 1.01 10.71
C LYS A 54 0.51 1.17 9.87
N GLU A 55 0.47 2.23 9.07
CA GLU A 55 -0.65 2.62 8.22
C GLU A 55 -0.94 1.57 7.13
N VAL A 56 0.09 1.12 6.42
CA VAL A 56 -0.04 0.09 5.37
C VAL A 56 -0.41 -1.28 5.96
N LEU A 57 0.10 -1.65 7.15
CA LEU A 57 -0.35 -2.88 7.81
C LEU A 57 -1.83 -2.81 8.19
N ALA A 58 -2.29 -1.69 8.75
CA ALA A 58 -3.68 -1.48 9.08
C ALA A 58 -4.56 -1.59 7.82
N PHE A 59 -4.13 -0.98 6.72
CA PHE A 59 -4.82 -1.10 5.43
C PHE A 59 -4.84 -2.53 4.89
N SER A 60 -3.72 -3.27 4.93
CA SER A 60 -3.68 -4.68 4.50
C SER A 60 -4.65 -5.56 5.29
N ARG A 61 -4.83 -5.31 6.58
CA ARG A 61 -5.81 -6.03 7.42
C ARG A 61 -7.25 -5.67 7.06
N ARG A 62 -7.50 -4.40 6.69
CA ARG A 62 -8.83 -3.97 6.22
C ARG A 62 -9.17 -4.64 4.90
N LEU A 63 -8.21 -4.76 3.97
CA LEU A 63 -8.39 -5.48 2.70
C LEU A 63 -8.77 -6.95 2.94
N ASP A 64 -8.06 -7.67 3.81
CA ASP A 64 -8.43 -9.05 4.16
C ASP A 64 -9.84 -9.15 4.76
N ARG A 65 -10.19 -8.25 5.69
CA ARG A 65 -11.53 -8.23 6.29
C ARG A 65 -12.60 -7.97 5.24
N MET A 66 -12.36 -7.08 4.28
CA MET A 66 -13.29 -6.83 3.18
C MET A 66 -13.42 -8.07 2.31
N ALA A 67 -12.32 -8.69 1.89
CA ALA A 67 -12.35 -9.91 1.11
C ALA A 67 -13.08 -11.07 1.82
N GLY A 68 -12.85 -11.24 3.13
CA GLY A 68 -13.55 -12.25 3.93
C GLY A 68 -15.05 -11.97 4.06
N LYS A 69 -15.45 -10.70 4.20
CA LYS A 69 -16.88 -10.32 4.21
C LYS A 69 -17.57 -10.59 2.87
N LEU A 70 -16.88 -10.31 1.76
CA LEU A 70 -17.42 -10.57 0.41
C LEU A 70 -17.66 -12.06 0.19
N GLU A 71 -16.69 -12.91 0.54
CA GLU A 71 -16.87 -14.36 0.42
C GLU A 71 -17.91 -14.92 1.38
N ALA A 72 -17.98 -14.43 2.63
CA ALA A 72 -18.99 -14.86 3.57
C ALA A 72 -20.41 -14.48 3.12
N ALA A 73 -20.58 -13.27 2.55
CA ALA A 73 -21.84 -12.84 1.98
C ALA A 73 -22.26 -13.73 0.80
N GLN A 74 -21.31 -14.05 -0.07
CA GLN A 74 -21.51 -14.98 -1.19
C GLN A 74 -21.93 -16.37 -0.71
N ALA A 75 -21.23 -16.94 0.27
CA ALA A 75 -21.52 -18.27 0.80
C ALA A 75 -22.86 -18.37 1.55
N SER A 76 -23.35 -17.24 2.07
CA SER A 76 -24.61 -17.18 2.84
C SER A 76 -25.80 -16.66 2.02
N ASP A 77 -25.64 -16.47 0.71
CA ASP A 77 -26.62 -15.88 -0.20
C ASP A 77 -27.20 -14.54 0.30
N LYS A 78 -26.39 -13.83 1.10
CA LYS A 78 -26.74 -12.51 1.64
C LYS A 78 -26.19 -11.43 0.72
N PRO A 79 -26.90 -10.30 0.59
CA PRO A 79 -26.36 -9.16 -0.15
C PRO A 79 -25.05 -8.71 0.49
N ALA A 80 -23.97 -8.72 -0.30
CA ALA A 80 -22.68 -8.23 0.14
C ALA A 80 -22.73 -6.71 0.38
N ASP A 81 -22.15 -6.25 1.50
CA ASP A 81 -21.98 -4.83 1.76
C ASP A 81 -20.74 -4.29 1.05
N TRP A 82 -20.97 -3.70 -0.11
CA TRP A 82 -19.93 -3.09 -0.95
C TRP A 82 -19.49 -1.71 -0.46
N LYS A 83 -20.19 -1.09 0.49
CA LYS A 83 -19.98 0.32 0.88
C LYS A 83 -18.55 0.55 1.38
N ALA A 84 -18.04 -0.36 2.22
CA ALA A 84 -16.69 -0.26 2.76
C ALA A 84 -15.62 -0.31 1.65
N LEU A 85 -15.84 -1.11 0.62
CA LEU A 85 -14.95 -1.22 -0.54
C LEU A 85 -15.05 0.03 -1.43
N MET A 86 -16.28 0.42 -1.78
CA MET A 86 -16.55 1.50 -2.73
C MET A 86 -16.08 2.88 -2.26
N HIS A 87 -16.01 3.08 -0.96
CA HIS A 87 -15.61 4.35 -0.35
C HIS A 87 -14.24 4.28 0.36
N HIS A 88 -13.44 3.25 0.12
CA HIS A 88 -12.15 3.13 0.79
C HIS A 88 -11.18 4.22 0.27
N PRO A 89 -10.66 5.11 1.14
CA PRO A 89 -9.92 6.29 0.69
C PRO A 89 -8.60 5.96 -0.01
N TRP A 90 -7.93 4.88 0.38
CA TRP A 90 -6.64 4.51 -0.22
C TRP A 90 -6.75 3.54 -1.39
N LEU A 91 -7.92 2.93 -1.59
CA LEU A 91 -8.07 1.90 -2.60
C LEU A 91 -8.49 2.56 -3.91
N ASN A 92 -7.70 2.37 -4.95
CA ASN A 92 -8.11 2.74 -6.29
C ASN A 92 -9.08 1.68 -6.82
N LEU A 93 -10.36 1.85 -6.48
CA LEU A 93 -11.42 0.90 -6.83
C LEU A 93 -11.51 0.66 -8.33
N LYS A 94 -11.23 1.69 -9.15
CA LYS A 94 -11.26 1.56 -10.61
C LYS A 94 -10.37 0.43 -11.09
N GLU A 95 -9.10 0.46 -10.67
CA GLU A 95 -8.11 -0.53 -11.07
C GLU A 95 -8.46 -1.92 -10.54
N VAL A 96 -8.97 -2.02 -9.32
CA VAL A 96 -9.42 -3.30 -8.74
C VAL A 96 -10.57 -3.91 -9.55
N LEU A 97 -11.55 -3.10 -9.95
CA LEU A 97 -12.70 -3.58 -10.70
C LEU A 97 -12.37 -3.89 -12.17
N VAL A 98 -11.40 -3.19 -12.77
CA VAL A 98 -10.89 -3.56 -14.10
C VAL A 98 -10.32 -4.97 -14.06
N ASP A 99 -9.47 -5.26 -13.08
CA ASP A 99 -8.84 -6.57 -12.94
C ASP A 99 -9.83 -7.67 -12.59
N ALA A 100 -10.69 -7.43 -11.61
CA ALA A 100 -11.72 -8.38 -11.22
C ALA A 100 -12.76 -8.62 -12.33
N GLY A 101 -13.01 -7.63 -13.17
CA GLY A 101 -13.95 -7.69 -14.29
C GLY A 101 -13.36 -8.28 -15.57
N ALA A 102 -12.04 -8.28 -15.74
CA ALA A 102 -11.38 -8.75 -16.96
C ALA A 102 -11.73 -10.20 -17.35
N PRO A 103 -11.78 -11.18 -16.43
CA PRO A 103 -12.20 -12.55 -16.75
C PRO A 103 -13.64 -12.66 -17.26
N LEU A 104 -14.47 -11.65 -16.98
CA LEU A 104 -15.87 -11.57 -17.39
C LEU A 104 -16.07 -10.69 -18.64
N GLY A 105 -15.00 -10.15 -19.22
CA GLY A 105 -15.08 -9.16 -20.29
C GLY A 105 -15.76 -7.86 -19.87
N LEU A 106 -15.81 -7.56 -18.56
CA LEU A 106 -16.45 -6.36 -18.02
C LEU A 106 -15.44 -5.22 -17.88
N GLY A 107 -15.76 -4.06 -18.46
CA GLY A 107 -15.04 -2.83 -18.15
C GLY A 107 -15.39 -2.28 -16.77
N TYR A 108 -14.62 -1.28 -16.30
CA TYR A 108 -14.84 -0.63 -15.00
C TYR A 108 -16.30 -0.22 -14.76
N ALA A 109 -16.90 0.53 -15.70
CA ALA A 109 -18.27 1.05 -15.53
C ALA A 109 -19.28 -0.09 -15.37
N GLN A 110 -19.16 -1.14 -16.18
CA GLN A 110 -20.04 -2.30 -16.11
C GLN A 110 -19.85 -3.06 -14.80
N ALA A 111 -18.60 -3.31 -14.37
CA ALA A 111 -18.33 -3.95 -13.08
C ALA A 111 -18.86 -3.11 -11.91
N TYR A 112 -18.65 -1.79 -11.94
CA TYR A 112 -19.14 -0.88 -10.92
C TYR A 112 -20.67 -0.86 -10.83
N ASP A 113 -21.36 -0.77 -11.97
CA ASP A 113 -22.82 -0.78 -12.01
C ASP A 113 -23.39 -2.09 -11.47
N ARG A 114 -22.74 -3.22 -11.75
CA ARG A 114 -23.13 -4.53 -11.20
C ARG A 114 -23.01 -4.60 -9.67
N LEU A 115 -22.06 -3.88 -9.08
CA LEU A 115 -21.92 -3.79 -7.62
C LEU A 115 -22.89 -2.78 -7.00
N ARG A 116 -23.22 -1.71 -7.74
CA ARG A 116 -24.11 -0.62 -7.29
C ARG A 116 -25.59 -1.01 -7.35
N LEU A 117 -25.98 -1.68 -8.42
CA LEU A 117 -27.34 -2.18 -8.59
C LEU A 117 -27.55 -3.25 -7.52
N ARG A 118 -28.60 -3.12 -6.69
CA ARG A 118 -28.94 -4.08 -5.62
C ARG A 118 -29.31 -5.49 -6.13
N ALA A 119 -29.06 -5.79 -7.41
CA ALA A 119 -29.12 -7.13 -7.96
C ALA A 119 -27.87 -7.91 -7.52
N ALA A 120 -27.99 -9.23 -7.34
CA ALA A 120 -26.85 -10.07 -6.99
C ALA A 120 -25.76 -9.93 -8.09
N PRO A 121 -24.56 -9.41 -7.77
CA PRO A 121 -23.47 -9.37 -8.74
C PRO A 121 -23.11 -10.80 -9.14
N PRO A 122 -22.58 -11.03 -10.36
CA PRO A 122 -22.10 -12.35 -10.75
C PRO A 122 -21.10 -12.88 -9.72
N GLU A 123 -21.26 -14.11 -9.29
CA GLU A 123 -20.41 -14.75 -8.28
C GLU A 123 -18.91 -14.61 -8.61
N VAL A 124 -18.57 -14.78 -9.89
CA VAL A 124 -17.22 -14.63 -10.41
C VAL A 124 -16.65 -13.23 -10.16
N LEU A 125 -17.46 -12.18 -10.27
CA LEU A 125 -17.02 -10.81 -10.00
C LEU A 125 -16.75 -10.63 -8.50
N ILE A 126 -17.59 -11.20 -7.63
CA ILE A 126 -17.41 -11.14 -6.18
C ILE A 126 -16.11 -11.82 -5.77
N ARG A 127 -15.88 -13.04 -6.27
CA ARG A 127 -14.63 -13.78 -6.05
C ARG A 127 -13.42 -13.05 -6.61
N GLY A 128 -13.52 -12.46 -7.81
CA GLY A 128 -12.45 -11.69 -8.43
C GLY A 128 -12.04 -10.48 -7.58
N VAL A 129 -13.01 -9.73 -7.06
CA VAL A 129 -12.74 -8.58 -6.17
C VAL A 129 -12.12 -9.05 -4.85
N ALA A 130 -12.66 -10.11 -4.25
CA ALA A 130 -12.14 -10.67 -3.00
C ALA A 130 -10.69 -11.16 -3.16
N ALA A 131 -10.40 -11.90 -4.24
CA ALA A 131 -9.06 -12.36 -4.57
C ALA A 131 -8.10 -11.20 -4.79
N THR A 132 -8.48 -10.21 -5.61
CA THR A 132 -7.66 -9.00 -5.85
C THR A 132 -7.32 -8.27 -4.55
N CYS A 133 -8.28 -8.16 -3.63
CA CYS A 133 -8.05 -7.55 -2.32
C CYS A 133 -7.05 -8.35 -1.46
N ARG A 134 -7.13 -9.69 -1.45
CA ARG A 134 -6.19 -10.56 -0.72
C ARG A 134 -4.80 -10.52 -1.29
N ASP A 135 -4.69 -10.68 -2.60
CA ASP A 135 -3.42 -10.68 -3.30
C ASP A 135 -2.71 -9.35 -3.07
N PHE A 136 -3.46 -8.25 -3.14
CA PHE A 136 -2.92 -6.94 -2.82
C PHE A 136 -2.52 -6.80 -1.34
N ALA A 137 -3.32 -7.31 -0.40
CA ALA A 137 -2.98 -7.30 1.01
C ALA A 137 -1.71 -8.11 1.33
N ALA A 138 -1.55 -9.27 0.70
CA ALA A 138 -0.37 -10.11 0.79
C ALA A 138 0.86 -9.42 0.19
N TRP A 139 0.70 -8.82 -0.99
CA TRP A 139 1.74 -8.04 -1.65
C TRP A 139 2.22 -6.88 -0.77
N LEU A 140 1.30 -6.12 -0.16
CA LEU A 140 1.66 -5.02 0.76
C LEU A 140 2.51 -5.52 1.94
N ARG A 141 2.17 -6.67 2.53
CA ARG A 141 2.95 -7.26 3.64
C ARG A 141 4.35 -7.66 3.18
N ALA A 142 4.45 -8.35 2.05
CA ALA A 142 5.74 -8.75 1.48
C ALA A 142 6.65 -7.54 1.20
N GLN A 143 6.08 -6.46 0.64
CA GLN A 143 6.83 -5.22 0.41
C GLN A 143 7.28 -4.56 1.73
N LEU A 144 6.45 -4.57 2.77
CA LEU A 144 6.85 -4.05 4.08
C LEU A 144 7.95 -4.89 4.74
N GLU A 145 7.92 -6.21 4.59
CA GLU A 145 8.98 -7.10 5.08
C GLU A 145 10.29 -6.87 4.34
N ALA A 146 10.24 -6.78 3.00
CA ALA A 146 11.40 -6.44 2.19
C ALA A 146 11.97 -5.07 2.56
N ALA A 147 11.12 -4.06 2.76
CA ALA A 147 11.55 -2.72 3.22
C ALA A 147 12.16 -2.76 4.63
N GLN A 148 11.69 -3.67 5.50
CA GLN A 148 12.29 -3.88 6.82
C GLN A 148 13.70 -4.49 6.71
N VAL A 149 13.89 -5.46 5.82
CA VAL A 149 15.19 -6.06 5.55
C VAL A 149 16.14 -5.02 4.97
N GLU A 150 15.70 -4.25 3.96
CA GLU A 150 16.47 -3.12 3.42
C GLU A 150 16.88 -2.17 4.56
N ARG A 151 15.95 -1.75 5.42
CA ARG A 151 16.29 -0.89 6.56
C ARG A 151 17.35 -1.49 7.49
N LYS A 152 17.28 -2.79 7.78
CA LYS A 152 18.26 -3.47 8.65
C LYS A 152 19.64 -3.59 8.01
N THR A 153 19.72 -3.76 6.70
CA THR A 153 20.99 -3.79 5.95
C THR A 153 21.61 -2.39 5.85
N TYR A 154 20.79 -1.35 5.93
CA TYR A 154 21.21 0.06 6.01
C TYR A 154 21.62 0.47 7.45
N VAL A 155 22.45 -0.34 8.11
CA VAL A 155 23.18 0.12 9.30
C VAL A 155 24.15 1.21 8.84
N PHE A 156 24.08 2.36 9.50
CA PHE A 156 25.10 3.40 9.40
C PHE A 156 26.51 2.79 9.51
N SER A 157 27.32 2.90 8.46
CA SER A 157 28.75 3.08 8.62
C SER A 157 28.97 4.47 9.25
N ALA A 158 28.58 4.63 10.53
CA ALA A 158 29.19 5.66 11.36
C ALA A 158 30.69 5.32 11.38
N GLY A 159 31.51 6.23 10.88
CA GLY A 159 32.80 5.91 10.29
C GLY A 159 33.74 5.12 11.20
N ARG A 160 34.30 4.04 10.67
CA ARG A 160 35.70 3.68 10.95
C ARG A 160 36.59 4.77 10.34
N GLY A 161 36.64 5.93 10.98
CA GLY A 161 37.49 7.06 10.60
C GLY A 161 37.90 7.95 11.78
N GLY A 162 37.42 7.66 13.00
CA GLY A 162 37.68 8.49 14.18
C GLY A 162 38.75 7.96 15.14
N ALA A 163 39.60 7.01 14.75
CA ALA A 163 40.58 6.40 15.66
C ALA A 163 41.96 6.09 15.04
N SER A 164 42.40 6.78 13.98
CA SER A 164 43.74 6.59 13.40
C SER A 164 44.68 7.80 13.51
N HIS A 165 44.37 8.80 14.35
CA HIS A 165 45.32 9.88 14.68
C HIS A 165 45.31 10.24 16.17
N ARG A 166 45.82 9.33 17.01
CA ARG A 166 46.50 9.68 18.28
C ARG A 166 47.60 8.66 18.58
N ARG A 167 48.58 8.54 17.68
CA ARG A 167 49.93 8.08 18.03
C ARG A 167 50.90 8.87 17.18
N GLY A 168 51.76 9.65 17.82
CA GLY A 168 52.84 10.37 17.13
C GLY A 168 53.09 11.82 17.54
N ALA A 169 52.74 12.26 18.76
CA ALA A 169 53.41 13.42 19.34
C ALA A 169 54.64 12.92 20.11
N GLY A 170 55.67 12.60 19.34
CA GLY A 170 57.03 12.33 19.81
C GLY A 170 58.01 13.01 18.87
N LYS A 171 58.42 14.23 19.22
CA LYS A 171 59.66 14.90 18.81
C LYS A 171 60.06 15.77 20.00
N LYS A 172 61.07 15.32 20.74
CA LYS A 172 62.45 15.82 20.74
C LYS A 172 62.56 17.14 21.50
#